data_AF-A0A955Q0G3-F1
#
_entry.id   AF-A0A955Q0G3-F1
#
_cell.length_a   1.000
_cell.length_b   1.000
_cell.length_c   1.000
_cell.angle_alpha   90.00
_cell.angle_beta   90.00
_cell.angle_gamma   90.00
#
_symmetry.space_group_name_H-M   'P 1'
#
loop_
_entity.id
_entity.type
_entity.pdbx_description
1 polymer ?
#
loop_
_entity_poly.entity_id
_entity_poly.type
_entity_poly.pdbx_seq_one_letter_code
_entity_poly.pdbx_strand_id
1 'polypeptide(L)' 'MLTAEELVKNCTKLFTLPEVYLQVKKVIDNPDSTMADLSRAISIDPGMTVAVLKLVN' A
#
# COMPACT_ATOMS: atom_id res chain seq x y z
N MET A 1 1.53 -8.91 30.15
CA MET A 1 1.84 -8.77 28.71
C MET A 1 0.57 -8.22 28.08
N LEU A 2 0.62 -7.05 27.44
CA LEU A 2 -0.57 -6.44 26.82
C LEU A 2 -0.96 -7.24 25.57
N THR A 3 -2.26 -7.45 25.37
CA THR A 3 -2.80 -8.04 24.14
C THR A 3 -2.66 -7.05 22.97
N ALA A 4 -2.69 -7.55 21.73
CA ALA A 4 -2.69 -6.69 20.54
C ALA A 4 -3.88 -5.70 20.55
N GLU A 5 -5.03 -6.12 21.08
CA GLU A 5 -6.22 -5.29 21.20
C GLU A 5 -6.01 -4.14 22.20
N GLU A 6 -5.42 -4.41 23.37
CA GLU A 6 -5.10 -3.39 24.37
C GLU A 6 -4.08 -2.37 23.85
N LEU A 7 -3.12 -2.80 23.03
CA LEU A 7 -2.15 -1.89 22.41
C LEU A 7 -2.83 -0.94 21.42
N VAL A 8 -3.73 -1.45 20.57
CA VAL A 8 -4.47 -0.64 19.59
C VAL A 8 -5.44 0.32 20.27
N LYS A 9 -6.12 -0.08 21.35
CA LYS A 9 -7.01 0.81 22.13
C LYS A 9 -6.30 2.05 22.68
N ASN A 10 -5.00 1.96 22.94
CA ASN A 10 -4.20 3.07 23.44
C ASN A 10 -3.56 3.92 22.32
N CYS A 11 -3.74 3.56 21.04
CA CYS A 11 -3.28 4.37 19.92
C CYS A 11 -4.23 5.54 19.68
N THR A 12 -3.77 6.76 19.95
CA THR A 12 -4.54 8.00 19.74
C THR A 12 -4.70 8.40 18.27
N LYS A 13 -3.86 7.86 17.39
CA LYS A 13 -3.95 8.07 15.94
C LYS A 13 -3.52 6.79 15.22
N LEU A 14 -4.47 6.15 14.55
CA LEU A 14 -4.19 5.10 13.59
C LEU A 14 -4.21 5.74 12.19
N PHE A 15 -3.13 5.56 11.44
CA PHE A 15 -3.13 5.98 10.04
C PHE A 15 -3.84 4.91 9.22
N THR A 16 -4.89 5.30 8.52
CA THR A 16 -5.48 4.43 7.51
C THR A 16 -4.52 4.33 6.34
N LEU A 17 -4.29 3.11 5.87
CA LEU A 17 -3.49 2.91 4.67
C LEU A 17 -4.26 3.47 3.46
N PRO A 18 -3.60 4.26 2.59
CA PRO A 18 -4.23 4.75 1.37
C PRO A 18 -4.70 3.61 0.49
N GLU A 19 -5.75 3.83 -0.30
CA GLU A 19 -6.30 2.82 -1.19
C GLU A 19 -5.26 2.26 -2.18
N VAL A 20 -4.36 3.11 -2.68
CA VAL A 20 -3.29 2.70 -3.60
C VAL A 20 -2.40 1.59 -3.01
N TYR A 21 -2.14 1.60 -1.70
CA TYR A 21 -1.39 0.53 -1.04
C TYR A 21 -2.10 -0.82 -1.17
N LEU A 22 -3.41 -0.84 -0.90
CA LEU A 22 -4.20 -2.07 -0.95
C LEU A 22 -4.29 -2.62 -2.38
N GLN A 23 -4.40 -1.74 -3.39
CA GLN A 23 -4.43 -2.15 -4.79
C GLN A 23 -3.09 -2.73 -5.23
N VAL A 24 -1.98 -2.07 -4.91
CA VAL A 24 -0.63 -2.56 -5.22
C VAL A 24 -0.37 -3.90 -4.54
N LYS A 25 -0.73 -4.03 -3.25
CA LYS A 25 -0.58 -5.29 -2.50
C LYS A 25 -1.35 -6.45 -3.15
N LYS A 26 -2.60 -6.22 -3.58
CA LYS A 26 -3.39 -7.25 -4.28
C LYS A 26 -2.72 -7.74 -5.57
N VAL A 27 -2.12 -6.83 -6.33
CA VAL A 27 -1.41 -7.18 -7.57
C VAL A 27 -0.13 -7.95 -7.27
N ILE A 28 0.65 -7.53 -6.28
CA ILE A 28 1.91 -8.20 -5.90
C ILE A 28 1.66 -9.59 -5.32
N ASP A 29 0.62 -9.74 -4.50
CA ASP A 29 0.28 -11.02 -3.85
C ASP A 29 -0.40 -12.02 -4.84
N ASN A 30 -0.75 -11.58 -6.05
CA ASN A 30 -1.34 -12.42 -7.09
C ASN A 30 -0.28 -12.90 -8.10
N PRO A 31 0.04 -14.21 -8.16
CA PRO A 31 1.06 -14.72 -9.08
C PRO A 31 0.67 -14.61 -10.56
N ASP A 32 -0.62 -14.50 -10.88
CA ASP A 32 -1.12 -14.38 -12.25
C ASP A 32 -1.14 -12.91 -12.74
N SER A 33 -0.79 -11.96 -11.87
CA SER A 33 -0.78 -10.54 -12.22
C SER A 33 0.39 -10.18 -13.12
N THR A 34 0.15 -9.20 -13.97
CA THR A 34 1.10 -8.69 -14.95
C THR A 34 1.69 -7.35 -14.51
N MET A 35 2.79 -6.95 -15.16
CA MET A 35 3.36 -5.61 -14.96
C MET A 35 2.38 -4.49 -15.35
N ALA A 36 1.47 -4.75 -16.30
CA ALA A 36 0.42 -3.80 -16.66
C ALA A 36 -0.60 -3.61 -15.52
N ASP A 37 -0.91 -4.65 -14.76
CA ASP A 37 -1.76 -4.56 -13.57
C ASP A 37 -1.10 -3.71 -12.50
N LEU A 38 0.20 -3.89 -12.28
CA LEU A 38 0.96 -3.12 -11.30
C LEU A 38 1.05 -1.64 -11.71
N SER A 39 1.29 -1.37 -12.99
CA SER A 39 1.28 -0.01 -13.53
C SER A 39 -0.06 0.67 -13.30
N ARG A 40 -1.18 -0.02 -13.60
CA ARG A 40 -2.53 0.52 -13.35
C ARG A 40 -2.77 0.81 -11.87
N ALA A 41 -2.36 -0.09 -10.98
CA ALA A 41 -2.52 0.09 -9.54
C ALA A 41 -1.74 1.32 -9.02
N ILE A 42 -0.50 1.52 -9.46
CA ILE A 42 0.33 2.67 -9.04
C ILE A 42 -0.20 3.99 -9.63
N SER A 43 -0.72 3.96 -10.86
CA SER A 43 -1.27 5.16 -11.53
C SER A 43 -2.54 5.74 -10.90
N ILE A 44 -3.17 5.04 -9.95
CA ILE A 44 -4.30 5.58 -9.16
C ILE A 44 -3.83 6.78 -8.32
N ASP A 45 -2.58 6.78 -7.86
CA ASP A 45 -2.01 7.85 -7.06
C ASP A 45 -0.79 8.48 -7.76
N PRO A 46 -0.89 9.76 -8.19
CA PRO A 46 0.23 10.47 -8.81
C PRO A 46 1.46 10.57 -7.91
N GLY A 47 1.28 10.70 -6.59
CA GLY A 47 2.38 10.77 -5.63
C GLY A 47 3.20 9.49 -5.58
N MET A 48 2.52 8.34 -5.55
CA MET A 48 3.15 7.02 -5.60
C MET A 48 3.82 6.77 -6.95
N THR A 49 3.19 7.19 -8.06
CA THR A 49 3.80 7.13 -9.39
C THR A 49 5.14 7.89 -9.42
N VAL A 50 5.15 9.13 -8.92
CA VAL A 50 6.39 9.93 -8.82
C VAL A 50 7.42 9.28 -7.89
N ALA A 51 6.99 8.74 -6.75
CA ALA A 51 7.89 8.08 -5.81
C ALA A 51 8.59 6.86 -6.44
N VAL A 52 7.85 6.05 -7.20
CA VAL A 52 8.43 4.90 -7.93
C VAL A 52 9.39 5.37 -9.02
N LEU A 53 9.01 6.37 -9.82
CA LEU A 53 9.91 6.93 -10.84
C LEU A 53 11.21 7.50 -10.24
N LYS A 54 11.14 8.14 -9.08
CA LYS A 54 12.34 8.62 -8.37
C LYS A 54 13.18 7.50 -7.76
N LEU A 55 12.59 6.35 -7.45
CA LEU A 55 13.30 5.21 -6.88
C LEU A 55 14.11 4.45 -7.93
N VAL A 56 13.61 4.38 -9.16
CA VAL A 56 14.22 3.61 -10.25
C VAL A 56 15.21 4.41 -11.11
N ASN A 57 15.22 5.74 -10.99
CA ASN A 57 16.19 6.63 -11.62
C ASN A 57 17.33 6.97 -10.65
#